data_AF-A0A9Q1JDC9-F1
#
_entry.id   AF-A0A9Q1JDC9-F1
#
_cell.length_a   1.000
_cell.length_b   1.000
_cell.length_c   1.000
_cell.angle_alpha   90.00
_cell.angle_beta   90.00
_cell.angle_gamma   90.00
#
_symmetry.space_group_name_H-M   'P 1'
#
loop_
_entity.id
_entity.type
_entity.pdbx_description
1 polymer ?
#
loop_
_entity_poly.entity_id
_entity_poly.type
_entity_poly.pdbx_seq_one_letter_code
_entity_poly.pdbx_strand_id
1 'polypeptide(L)'
;MSTGLSRLVGRMDCENPNRHLYDFVGNIRLGRSTVPLGPDQILLRGAQLRNTQWIHGIVVYTGHDTKLMQNSTRPPLKLSTWSELPTSRFWCCSAAC
;
A
#
# COMPACT_ATOMS: atom_id res chain seq x y z
N MET A 1 -17.21 13.77 -26.63
CA MET A 1 -16.77 12.68 -25.72
C MET A 1 -15.60 13.21 -24.90
N SER A 2 -15.69 13.07 -23.57
CA SER A 2 -15.07 13.92 -22.55
C SER A 2 -13.53 13.94 -22.52
N THR A 3 -12.92 15.04 -22.95
CA THR A 3 -11.47 15.34 -22.85
C THR A 3 -11.12 16.08 -21.55
N GLY A 4 -11.56 15.58 -20.40
CA GLY A 4 -11.38 16.28 -19.10
C GLY A 4 -10.01 16.05 -18.45
N LEU A 5 -9.50 14.83 -18.53
CA LEU A 5 -8.29 14.40 -17.84
C LEU A 5 -6.98 14.84 -18.50
N SER A 6 -6.98 15.04 -19.83
CA SER A 6 -5.79 15.44 -20.59
C SER A 6 -5.30 16.85 -20.29
N ARG A 7 -6.14 17.72 -19.71
CA ARG A 7 -5.77 19.07 -19.28
C ARG A 7 -5.42 19.17 -17.79
N LEU A 8 -5.51 18.08 -17.03
CA LEU A 8 -5.19 18.09 -15.61
C LEU A 8 -3.67 18.14 -15.42
N VAL A 9 -3.14 19.35 -15.27
CA VAL A 9 -1.73 19.59 -14.96
C VAL A 9 -1.64 20.13 -13.54
N GLY A 10 -0.89 19.42 -12.70
CA GLY A 10 -0.68 19.79 -11.31
C GLY A 10 0.48 19.01 -10.73
N ARG A 11 0.92 19.41 -9.54
CA ARG A 11 1.96 18.73 -8.77
C ARG A 11 1.34 18.18 -7.51
N MET A 12 1.65 16.94 -7.15
CA MET A 12 1.25 16.36 -5.88
C MET A 12 2.48 16.25 -4.99
N ASP A 13 2.41 16.83 -3.80
CA ASP A 13 3.41 16.70 -2.76
C ASP A 13 2.82 15.83 -1.64
N CYS A 14 3.57 14.85 -1.17
CA CYS A 14 3.12 13.90 -0.16
C CYS A 14 4.25 13.61 0.82
N GLU A 15 3.88 13.17 2.01
CA GLU A 15 4.85 12.73 3.01
C GLU A 15 5.71 11.55 2.52
N ASN A 16 6.84 11.27 3.19
CA ASN A 16 7.65 10.09 2.89
C ASN A 16 6.90 8.79 3.24
N PRO A 17 7.22 7.67 2.56
CA PRO A 17 6.65 6.37 2.88
C PRO A 17 6.97 6.02 4.34
N ASN A 18 5.92 5.89 5.14
CA ASN A 18 5.99 5.62 6.58
C ASN A 18 5.21 4.33 6.91
N ARG A 19 5.37 3.88 8.16
CA ARG A 19 4.71 2.66 8.69
C ARG A 19 3.29 2.94 9.19
N HIS A 20 2.89 4.20 9.20
CA HIS A 20 1.57 4.64 9.66
C HIS A 20 0.57 4.44 8.53
N LEU A 21 -0.09 3.29 8.54
CA LEU A 21 -0.98 2.85 7.48
C LEU A 21 -2.21 3.76 7.30
N TYR A 22 -2.70 4.32 8.42
CA TYR A 22 -3.93 5.12 8.49
C TYR A 22 -3.70 6.63 8.55
N ASP A 23 -2.45 7.06 8.69
CA ASP A 23 -2.12 8.48 8.60
C ASP A 23 -1.69 8.75 7.16
N PHE A 24 -2.29 9.71 6.49
CA PHE A 24 -1.81 10.18 5.19
C PHE A 24 -1.98 11.68 5.10
N VAL A 25 -0.88 12.35 4.76
CA VAL A 25 -0.86 13.78 4.49
C VAL A 25 -0.30 14.01 3.09
N GLY A 26 -1.16 14.52 2.21
CA GLY A 26 -0.79 14.93 0.86
C GLY A 26 -1.36 16.30 0.53
N ASN A 27 -0.78 16.97 -0.45
CA ASN A 27 -1.29 18.22 -0.98
C ASN A 27 -1.20 18.18 -2.51
N ILE A 28 -2.33 18.34 -3.19
CA ILE A 28 -2.35 18.49 -4.64
C ILE A 28 -2.38 19.98 -4.98
N ARG A 29 -1.43 20.43 -5.78
CA ARG A 29 -1.33 21.78 -6.33
C ARG A 29 -1.83 21.78 -7.77
N LEU A 30 -3.02 22.33 -7.98
CA LEU A 30 -3.68 22.49 -9.29
C LEU A 30 -3.72 23.99 -9.62
N GLY A 31 -2.73 24.45 -10.39
CA GLY A 31 -2.60 25.87 -10.74
C GLY A 31 -2.40 26.75 -9.50
N ARG A 32 -3.44 27.52 -9.13
CA ARG A 32 -3.43 28.42 -7.95
C ARG A 32 -4.07 27.79 -6.70
N SER A 33 -4.72 26.65 -6.83
CA SER A 33 -5.43 26.01 -5.71
C SER A 33 -4.60 24.86 -5.14
N THR A 34 -4.48 24.81 -3.81
CA THR A 34 -3.91 23.67 -3.09
C THR A 34 -5.03 22.93 -2.38
N VAL A 35 -5.16 21.64 -2.67
CA VAL A 35 -6.16 20.75 -2.06
C VAL A 35 -5.41 19.81 -1.13
N PRO A 36 -5.64 19.89 0.20
CA PRO A 36 -5.10 18.93 1.14
C PRO A 36 -5.81 17.59 0.97
N LEU A 37 -5.05 16.51 1.10
CA LEU A 37 -5.52 15.14 1.08
C LEU A 37 -5.31 14.50 2.44
N GLY A 38 -6.38 13.89 2.94
CA GLY A 38 -6.38 13.11 4.17
C GLY A 38 -6.41 11.60 3.93
N PRO A 39 -6.45 10.80 5.01
CA PRO A 39 -6.46 9.35 4.94
C PRO A 39 -7.73 8.74 4.32
N ASP A 40 -8.85 9.46 4.31
CA ASP A 40 -10.09 8.99 3.67
C ASP A 40 -10.01 9.01 2.13
N GLN A 41 -9.00 9.67 1.56
CA GLN A 41 -8.85 9.89 0.13
C GLN A 41 -7.72 9.06 -0.50
N ILE A 42 -7.05 8.20 0.28
CA ILE A 42 -6.01 7.29 -0.22
C ILE A 42 -6.55 5.85 -0.30
N LEU A 43 -6.27 5.19 -1.42
CA LEU A 43 -6.54 3.77 -1.60
C LEU A 43 -5.23 2.99 -1.46
N LEU A 44 -5.18 2.12 -0.46
CA LEU A 44 -4.04 1.26 -0.21
C LEU A 44 -4.03 0.05 -1.14
N ARG A 45 -2.85 -0.56 -1.32
CA ARG A 45 -2.71 -1.82 -2.06
C ARG A 45 -3.63 -2.88 -1.43
N GLY A 46 -4.52 -3.47 -2.23
CA GLY A 46 -5.47 -4.48 -1.77
C GLY A 46 -6.82 -3.95 -1.30
N ALA A 47 -7.04 -2.62 -1.32
CA ALA A 47 -8.38 -2.06 -1.12
C ALA A 47 -9.31 -2.47 -2.27
N GLN A 48 -10.53 -2.89 -1.94
CA GLN A 48 -11.58 -3.18 -2.92
C GLN A 48 -12.58 -2.02 -2.95
N LEU A 49 -12.76 -1.42 -4.13
CA LEU A 49 -13.82 -0.46 -4.36
C LEU A 49 -15.16 -1.19 -4.38
N ARG A 50 -16.08 -0.73 -3.54
CA ARG A 50 -17.47 -1.19 -3.52
C ARG A 50 -18.37 0.00 -3.81
N ASN A 51 -19.54 -0.28 -4.40
CA ASN A 51 -20.59 0.72 -4.61
C ASN A 51 -20.20 1.92 -5.51
N THR A 52 -19.20 1.77 -6.37
CA THR A 52 -18.77 2.77 -7.37
C THR A 52 -18.48 2.08 -8.70
N GLN A 53 -18.95 2.66 -9.83
CA GLN A 53 -18.75 2.05 -11.16
C GLN A 53 -17.30 2.17 -11.65
N TRP A 54 -16.66 3.33 -11.40
CA TRP A 54 -15.28 3.59 -11.77
C TRP A 54 -14.76 4.76 -10.94
N ILE A 55 -13.44 4.85 -10.82
CA ILE A 55 -12.75 5.97 -10.20
C ILE A 55 -11.62 6.46 -11.12
N HIS A 56 -11.26 7.74 -10.96
CA HIS A 56 -10.01 8.27 -11.48
C HIS A 56 -9.09 8.53 -10.30
N GLY A 57 -7.88 7.98 -10.36
CA GLY A 57 -6.89 8.11 -9.30
C GLY A 57 -5.49 8.28 -9.89
N ILE A 58 -4.62 8.86 -9.08
CA ILE A 58 -3.19 9.00 -9.39
C ILE A 58 -2.43 8.04 -8.47
N VAL A 59 -1.45 7.35 -9.01
CA VAL A 59 -0.60 6.45 -8.23
C VAL A 59 0.49 7.28 -7.56
N VAL A 60 0.50 7.27 -6.23
CA VAL A 60 1.45 8.04 -5.39
C VAL A 60 2.66 7.19 -5.00
N TYR A 61 2.42 5.95 -4.60
CA TYR A 61 3.47 5.00 -4.19
C TYR A 61 3.40 3.73 -5.02
N THR A 62 4.55 3.21 -5.43
CA THR A 62 4.67 1.99 -6.22
C THR A 62 5.57 0.96 -5.54
N GLY A 63 5.23 -0.32 -5.63
CA GLY A 63 6.08 -1.42 -5.18
C GLY A 63 6.37 -1.43 -3.67
N HIS A 64 7.65 -1.53 -3.31
CA HIS A 64 8.15 -1.63 -1.94
C HIS A 64 8.00 -0.33 -1.13
N ASP A 65 7.76 0.79 -1.81
CA ASP A 65 7.51 2.09 -1.19
C ASP A 65 6.05 2.27 -0.78
N THR A 66 5.18 1.30 -1.08
CA THR A 66 3.80 1.33 -0.60
C THR A 66 3.77 1.20 0.92
N LYS A 67 2.92 2.01 1.58
CA LYS A 67 2.74 1.97 3.05
C LYS A 67 2.46 0.58 3.59
N LEU A 68 1.75 -0.25 2.83
CA LEU A 68 1.48 -1.64 3.19
C LEU A 68 2.76 -2.49 3.26
N MET A 69 3.69 -2.31 2.32
CA MET A 69 4.96 -3.06 2.31
C MET A 69 5.95 -2.53 3.36
N GLN A 70 5.89 -1.25 3.69
CA GLN A 70 6.63 -0.69 4.84
C GLN A 70 6.06 -1.17 6.19
N ASN A 71 4.75 -1.40 6.27
CA ASN A 71 4.10 -2.02 7.44
C ASN A 71 4.20 -3.55 7.45
N SER A 72 4.59 -4.19 6.35
CA SER A 72 4.85 -5.63 6.35
C SER A 72 6.18 -5.87 7.05
N THR A 73 6.11 -6.24 8.33
CA THR A 73 7.24 -6.82 9.04
C THR A 73 7.75 -7.99 8.20
N ARG A 74 9.06 -8.05 7.93
CA ARG A 74 9.66 -9.20 7.24
C ARG A 74 9.11 -10.46 7.91
N PRO A 75 8.56 -11.42 7.14
CA PRO A 75 8.00 -12.61 7.74
C PRO A 75 9.06 -13.19 8.67
N PRO A 76 8.77 -13.37 9.97
CA PRO A 76 9.74 -13.99 10.86
C PRO A 76 10.11 -15.32 10.23
N LEU A 77 11.41 -15.63 10.23
CA LEU A 77 11.86 -16.95 9.79
C LEU A 77 11.03 -17.97 10.56
N LYS A 78 10.29 -18.81 9.82
CA LYS A 78 9.46 -19.88 10.38
C LYS A 78 10.40 -20.98 10.88
N LEU A 79 11.14 -20.67 11.94
CA LEU A 79 11.90 -21.64 12.71
C LEU A 79 10.87 -22.33 13.60
N SER A 80 10.56 -23.59 13.26
CA SER A 80 9.92 -24.46 14.22
C SER A 80 10.81 -24.54 15.46
N THR A 81 10.21 -24.56 16.66
CA THR A 81 10.86 -24.63 17.97
C THR A 81 11.79 -25.85 18.16
N TRP A 82 12.01 -26.67 17.13
CA TRP A 82 12.63 -27.98 17.22
C TRP A 82 14.02 -28.05 16.57
N SER A 83 14.82 -26.98 16.59
CA SER A 83 16.21 -27.03 16.12
C SER A 83 17.20 -27.38 17.23
N GLU A 84 16.87 -28.33 18.10
CA GLU A 84 17.79 -28.90 19.12
C GLU A 84 17.67 -30.42 19.28
N LEU A 85 17.14 -31.17 18.31
CA LEU A 85 17.13 -32.63 18.44
C LEU A 85 17.79 -33.34 17.23
N PRO A 86 18.77 -34.23 17.51
CA PRO A 86 19.57 -34.86 16.48
C PRO A 86 18.72 -35.84 15.67
N THR A 87 18.95 -35.78 14.36
CA THR A 87 18.61 -36.72 13.29
C THR A 87 17.85 -37.97 13.73
N SER A 88 16.57 -38.03 13.36
CA SER A 88 15.91 -39.17 12.66
C SER A 88 14.45 -39.28 13.08
N ARG A 89 13.55 -38.73 12.26
CA ARG A 89 12.31 -39.38 11.79
C ARG A 89 11.31 -38.35 11.29
N PHE A 90 10.89 -38.59 10.05
CA PHE A 90 9.56 -38.32 9.53
C PHE A 90 9.09 -36.86 9.52
N TRP A 91 9.45 -36.20 8.41
CA TRP A 91 8.51 -35.53 7.52
C TRP A 91 7.03 -35.74 7.89
N CYS A 92 6.42 -34.71 8.47
CA CYS A 92 5.07 -34.31 8.11
C CYS A 92 4.83 -32.91 8.68
N CYS A 93 4.64 -31.93 7.81
CA CYS A 93 3.57 -30.96 7.99
C CYS A 93 3.45 -30.17 6.69
N SER A 94 2.40 -30.53 5.96
CA SER A 94 1.77 -29.76 4.91
C SER A 94 1.81 -28.27 5.24
N ALA A 95 2.59 -27.52 4.47
CA ALA A 95 2.43 -26.09 4.37
C ALA A 95 1.08 -25.85 3.68
N ALA A 96 0.03 -25.67 4.49
CA ALA A 96 -1.23 -25.13 4.00
C ALA A 96 -0.96 -23.72 3.47
N CYS A 97 -1.28 -23.53 2.19
CA CYS A 97 -1.47 -22.26 1.52
C CYS A 97 -2.39 -21.33 2.31
#